data_AF-A0A919FN23-F1
#
_entry.id   AF-A0A919FN23-F1
#
_cell.length_a   1.000
_cell.length_b   1.000
_cell.length_c   1.000
_cell.angle_alpha   90.00
_cell.angle_beta   90.00
_cell.angle_gamma   90.00
#
_symmetry.space_group_name_H-M   'P 1'
#
loop_
_entity.id
_entity.type
_entity.pdbx_description
1 polymer ?
#
loop_
_entity_poly.entity_id
_entity_poly.type
_entity_poly.pdbx_seq_one_letter_code
_entity_poly.pdbx_strand_id
1 'polypeptide(L)'
;MVQNLLDGHGPEHREQATVLQLPEETDPDEFAELVSVLGEWSGRPRSLAMDRFVDPTVTRKSGLALLEAFGDELVELAGWGYRAHWIGLGRIAIGGGPGTRPVVVVANRPDPAWAGLPATSSWVERLCAITGWKPGEGPVVDWQATETALGATLPKEYKEIVDVFGSGSFDGYVDLLVPNDRDLDLIAWSRTAADRFAPRPSFPAPHGLLQWGSSEQEIDFAWQTGAADPSDWPVLVRADRYDEWQRFDCSLGEFLVRLLTDTSFGFEPSSLLESHFFDSWDR
;
A
#
# COMPACT_ATOMS: atom_id res chain seq x y z
N MET A 1 -23.15 4.33 -2.31
CA MET A 1 -23.01 4.46 -3.78
C MET A 1 -21.55 4.56 -4.20
N VAL A 2 -20.81 5.57 -3.73
CA VAL A 2 -19.38 5.72 -4.03
C VAL A 2 -18.57 4.50 -3.59
N GLN A 3 -18.84 3.94 -2.41
CA GLN A 3 -18.18 2.70 -1.94
C GLN A 3 -18.37 1.55 -2.94
N ASN A 4 -19.60 1.26 -3.37
CA ASN A 4 -19.87 0.23 -4.39
C ASN A 4 -19.15 0.51 -5.73
N LEU A 5 -18.95 1.78 -6.08
CA LEU A 5 -18.17 2.18 -7.25
C LEU A 5 -16.68 1.91 -7.07
N LEU A 6 -16.14 2.19 -5.88
CA LEU A 6 -14.75 1.87 -5.53
C LEU A 6 -14.53 0.35 -5.53
N ASP A 7 -15.45 -0.40 -4.92
CA ASP A 7 -15.39 -1.87 -4.85
C ASP A 7 -15.54 -2.53 -6.23
N GLY A 8 -16.33 -1.91 -7.12
CA GLY A 8 -16.51 -2.36 -8.51
C GLY A 8 -15.40 -1.89 -9.47
N HIS A 9 -14.62 -0.88 -9.11
CA HIS A 9 -13.51 -0.37 -9.91
C HIS A 9 -12.21 -1.09 -9.55
N GLY A 10 -12.18 -2.39 -9.86
CA GLY A 10 -11.07 -3.30 -9.63
C GLY A 10 -9.90 -3.14 -10.62
N PRO A 11 -8.79 -3.87 -10.38
CA PRO A 11 -7.55 -3.78 -11.15
C PRO A 11 -7.69 -4.14 -12.64
N GLU A 12 -8.73 -4.87 -13.05
CA GLU A 12 -9.04 -5.13 -14.45
C GLU A 12 -9.54 -3.90 -15.25
N HIS A 13 -10.00 -2.86 -14.56
CA HIS A 13 -10.46 -1.60 -15.17
C HIS A 13 -9.37 -0.51 -15.18
N ARG A 14 -8.09 -0.88 -15.03
CA ARG A 14 -6.96 0.04 -14.79
C ARG A 14 -6.81 1.19 -15.79
N GLU A 15 -7.32 1.04 -17.01
CA GLU A 15 -7.11 2.00 -18.10
C GLU A 15 -8.26 3.00 -18.34
N GLN A 16 -9.47 2.78 -17.80
CA GLN A 16 -10.62 3.65 -18.08
C GLN A 16 -11.35 4.07 -16.82
N ALA A 17 -11.75 5.34 -16.75
CA ALA A 17 -12.53 5.88 -15.65
C ALA A 17 -13.97 5.33 -15.68
N THR A 18 -14.48 4.98 -14.51
CA THR A 18 -15.89 4.59 -14.34
C THR A 18 -16.71 5.83 -14.05
N VAL A 19 -17.66 6.16 -14.93
CA VAL A 19 -18.57 7.30 -14.78
C VAL A 19 -19.96 6.83 -14.39
N LEU A 20 -20.50 7.44 -13.35
CA LEU A 20 -21.85 7.26 -12.87
C LEU A 20 -22.59 8.58 -13.01
N GLN A 21 -23.65 8.57 -13.82
CA GLN A 21 -24.54 9.71 -13.96
C GLN A 21 -25.64 9.63 -12.91
N LEU A 22 -25.79 10.69 -12.12
CA LEU A 22 -26.87 10.83 -11.14
C LEU A 22 -28.15 11.35 -11.84
N PRO A 23 -29.34 11.15 -11.24
CA PRO A 23 -30.57 11.75 -11.73
C PRO A 23 -30.42 13.27 -11.97
N GLU A 24 -31.05 13.80 -13.02
CA GLU A 24 -30.99 15.24 -13.32
C GLU A 24 -31.54 16.10 -12.18
N GLU A 25 -32.54 15.55 -11.47
CA GLU A 25 -33.26 16.19 -10.37
C GLU A 25 -32.57 16.00 -9.01
N THR A 26 -31.34 15.48 -8.96
CA THR A 26 -30.60 15.37 -7.69
C THR A 26 -30.52 16.74 -7.01
N ASP A 27 -31.00 16.78 -5.78
CA ASP A 27 -31.14 17.99 -4.98
C ASP A 27 -29.76 18.64 -4.77
N PRO A 28 -29.62 19.96 -4.96
CA PRO A 28 -28.41 20.69 -4.55
C PRO A 28 -27.92 20.36 -3.14
N ASP A 29 -28.82 20.14 -2.18
CA ASP A 29 -28.46 19.80 -0.80
C ASP A 29 -27.92 18.37 -0.70
N GLU A 30 -28.49 17.40 -1.45
CA GLU A 30 -27.98 16.02 -1.54
C GLU A 30 -26.58 15.99 -2.19
N PHE A 31 -26.37 16.83 -3.21
CA PHE A 31 -25.06 16.98 -3.86
C PHE A 31 -24.02 17.60 -2.91
N ALA A 32 -24.41 18.60 -2.12
CA ALA A 32 -23.56 19.21 -1.10
C ALA A 32 -23.24 18.24 0.05
N GLU A 33 -24.19 17.40 0.45
CA GLU A 33 -23.98 16.35 1.44
C GLU A 33 -22.96 15.31 0.93
N LEU A 34 -23.06 14.89 -0.35
CA LEU A 34 -22.06 14.03 -0.99
C LEU A 34 -20.65 14.65 -0.98
N VAL A 35 -20.52 15.94 -1.28
CA VAL A 35 -19.25 16.68 -1.18
C VAL A 35 -18.71 16.64 0.27
N SER A 36 -19.59 16.86 1.25
CA SER A 36 -19.23 16.88 2.67
C SER A 36 -18.73 15.51 3.15
N VAL A 37 -19.48 14.44 2.84
CA VAL A 37 -19.14 13.07 3.21
C VAL A 37 -17.82 12.64 2.57
N LEU A 38 -17.60 12.94 1.28
CA LEU A 38 -16.31 12.68 0.64
C LEU A 38 -15.19 13.49 1.30
N GLY A 39 -15.45 14.74 1.68
CA GLY A 39 -14.50 15.60 2.35
C GLY A 39 -14.04 15.06 3.71
N GLU A 40 -14.91 14.36 4.45
CA GLU A 40 -14.54 13.70 5.70
C GLU A 40 -13.56 12.55 5.49
N TRP A 41 -13.67 11.82 4.37
CA TRP A 41 -12.90 10.60 4.13
C TRP A 41 -11.63 10.81 3.30
N SER A 42 -11.64 11.83 2.45
CA SER A 42 -10.60 12.07 1.43
C SER A 42 -10.01 13.48 1.47
N GLY A 43 -10.31 14.23 2.53
CA GLY A 43 -9.78 15.56 2.76
C GLY A 43 -10.37 16.62 1.83
N ARG A 44 -9.63 17.72 1.64
CA ARG A 44 -10.14 18.86 0.87
C ARG A 44 -10.12 18.57 -0.64
N PRO A 45 -11.22 18.84 -1.36
CA PRO A 45 -11.23 18.73 -2.81
C PRO A 45 -10.29 19.72 -3.47
N ARG A 46 -9.75 19.32 -4.62
CA ARG A 46 -9.17 20.22 -5.61
C ARG A 46 -10.20 20.52 -6.69
N SER A 47 -10.37 21.79 -7.05
CA SER A 47 -11.13 22.15 -8.26
C SER A 47 -10.30 21.78 -9.50
N LEU A 48 -10.83 20.90 -10.35
CA LEU A 48 -10.21 20.46 -11.60
C LEU A 48 -10.82 21.14 -12.82
N ALA A 49 -12.11 21.46 -12.74
CA ALA A 49 -12.81 22.26 -13.74
C ALA A 49 -13.90 23.12 -13.09
N MET A 50 -14.14 24.31 -13.65
CA MET A 50 -15.18 25.23 -13.23
C MET A 50 -15.66 26.03 -14.45
N ASP A 51 -16.97 26.26 -14.59
CA ASP A 51 -17.56 27.02 -15.70
C ASP A 51 -17.08 26.57 -17.09
N ARG A 52 -16.97 25.26 -17.30
CA ARG A 52 -16.45 24.61 -18.53
C ARG A 52 -14.98 24.90 -18.83
N PHE A 53 -14.24 25.42 -17.87
CA PHE A 53 -12.80 25.62 -17.96
C PHE A 53 -12.07 24.59 -17.10
N VAL A 54 -11.16 23.83 -17.72
CA VAL A 54 -10.28 22.88 -17.04
C VAL A 54 -9.04 23.61 -16.52
N ASP A 55 -8.67 23.38 -15.26
CA ASP A 55 -7.42 23.88 -14.67
C ASP A 55 -6.21 23.32 -15.46
N PRO A 56 -5.43 24.16 -16.16
CA PRO A 56 -4.33 23.72 -17.00
C PRO A 56 -3.14 23.14 -16.21
N THR A 57 -3.14 23.28 -14.88
CA THR A 57 -2.09 22.71 -14.01
C THR A 57 -2.38 21.28 -13.57
N VAL A 58 -3.52 20.70 -14.00
CA VAL A 58 -3.86 19.30 -13.73
C VAL A 58 -2.93 18.36 -14.50
N THR A 59 -2.40 17.36 -13.80
CA THR A 59 -1.45 16.35 -14.31
C THR A 59 -1.97 14.95 -13.97
N ARG A 60 -1.33 13.90 -14.48
CA ARG A 60 -1.62 12.52 -14.04
C ARG A 60 -1.53 12.34 -12.52
N LYS A 61 -0.65 13.08 -11.86
CA LYS A 61 -0.45 13.05 -10.39
C LYS A 61 -1.47 13.90 -9.61
N SER A 62 -2.31 14.67 -10.29
CA SER A 62 -3.29 15.56 -9.67
C SER A 62 -4.72 15.39 -10.23
N GLY A 63 -5.02 14.23 -10.82
CA GLY A 63 -6.39 13.87 -11.20
C GLY A 63 -6.74 13.99 -12.69
N LEU A 64 -5.77 14.08 -13.61
CA LEU A 64 -6.04 14.18 -15.06
C LEU A 64 -6.97 13.05 -15.57
N ALA A 65 -6.83 11.83 -15.05
CA ALA A 65 -7.65 10.69 -15.45
C ALA A 65 -9.15 10.89 -15.19
N LEU A 66 -9.55 11.79 -14.29
CA LEU A 66 -10.95 12.12 -14.05
C LEU A 66 -11.58 12.97 -15.17
N LEU A 67 -10.75 13.69 -15.94
CA LEU A 67 -11.21 14.63 -16.97
C LEU A 67 -11.39 13.96 -18.33
N GLU A 68 -10.62 12.90 -18.58
CA GLU A 68 -10.54 12.21 -19.88
C GLU A 68 -11.88 11.62 -20.35
N ALA A 69 -12.82 11.40 -19.44
CA ALA A 69 -14.13 10.81 -19.74
C ALA A 69 -15.16 11.81 -20.32
N PHE A 70 -14.92 13.12 -20.24
CA PHE A 70 -15.99 14.12 -20.44
C PHE A 70 -15.82 15.05 -21.64
N GLY A 71 -14.59 15.29 -22.10
CA GLY A 71 -14.34 16.24 -23.19
C GLY A 71 -15.01 17.61 -22.98
N ASP A 72 -15.75 18.09 -23.98
CA ASP A 72 -16.44 19.39 -23.96
C ASP A 72 -17.72 19.41 -23.12
N GLU A 73 -18.16 18.25 -22.60
CA GLU A 73 -19.37 18.16 -21.78
C GLU A 73 -19.13 18.60 -20.33
N LEU A 74 -17.88 18.64 -19.87
CA LEU A 74 -17.55 18.97 -18.48
C LEU A 74 -17.90 20.42 -18.14
N VAL A 75 -18.69 20.63 -17.09
CA VAL A 75 -19.03 21.97 -16.59
C VAL A 75 -18.22 22.31 -15.35
N GLU A 76 -18.26 21.44 -14.36
CA GLU A 76 -17.51 21.60 -13.12
C GLU A 76 -17.10 20.23 -12.60
N LEU A 77 -15.94 20.15 -11.96
CA LEU A 77 -15.45 18.93 -11.35
C LEU A 77 -14.52 19.25 -10.20
N ALA A 78 -14.90 18.79 -9.01
CA ALA A 78 -14.01 18.68 -7.86
C ALA A 78 -13.42 17.26 -7.83
N GLY A 79 -12.14 17.16 -7.49
CA GLY A 79 -11.41 15.90 -7.40
C GLY A 79 -10.78 15.69 -6.02
N TRP A 80 -10.81 14.45 -5.57
CA TRP A 80 -10.17 13.96 -4.35
C TRP A 80 -9.25 12.80 -4.69
N GLY A 81 -8.14 12.70 -3.96
CA GLY A 81 -7.37 11.47 -3.89
C GLY A 81 -7.88 10.63 -2.74
N TYR A 82 -8.25 9.38 -3.00
CA TYR A 82 -8.63 8.42 -1.96
C TYR A 82 -8.02 7.06 -2.29
N ARG A 83 -7.03 6.65 -1.49
CA ARG A 83 -6.26 5.40 -1.74
C ARG A 83 -5.72 5.37 -3.19
N ALA A 84 -5.87 4.23 -3.86
CA ALA A 84 -5.51 4.01 -5.27
C ALA A 84 -6.52 4.61 -6.28
N HIS A 85 -7.46 5.45 -5.84
CA HIS A 85 -8.49 6.04 -6.68
C HIS A 85 -8.44 7.57 -6.68
N TRP A 86 -8.69 8.13 -7.84
CA TRP A 86 -9.17 9.49 -7.99
C TRP A 86 -10.70 9.44 -7.94
N ILE A 87 -11.31 10.25 -7.08
CA ILE A 87 -12.77 10.41 -7.04
C ILE A 87 -13.08 11.81 -7.54
N GLY A 88 -13.98 11.92 -8.51
CA GLY A 88 -14.47 13.18 -9.04
C GLY A 88 -15.96 13.32 -8.81
N LEU A 89 -16.39 14.49 -8.38
CA LEU A 89 -17.79 14.85 -8.24
C LEU A 89 -18.00 16.19 -8.93
N GLY A 90 -18.99 16.25 -9.81
CA GLY A 90 -19.16 17.41 -10.67
C GLY A 90 -20.45 17.37 -11.47
N ARG A 91 -20.50 18.18 -12.52
CA ARG A 91 -21.64 18.25 -13.44
C ARG A 91 -21.17 18.29 -14.88
N ILE A 92 -21.94 17.63 -15.74
CA ILE A 92 -21.77 17.64 -17.20
C ILE A 92 -22.98 18.31 -17.87
N ALA A 93 -22.78 18.88 -19.06
CA ALA A 93 -23.84 19.47 -19.86
C ALA A 93 -24.77 18.39 -20.42
N ILE A 94 -26.07 18.70 -20.49
CA ILE A 94 -27.08 17.82 -21.11
C ILE A 94 -27.40 18.39 -22.50
N GLY A 95 -26.85 17.76 -23.54
CA GLY A 95 -27.02 18.20 -24.93
C GLY A 95 -26.54 19.64 -25.16
N GLY A 96 -27.16 20.34 -26.12
CA GLY A 96 -26.80 21.73 -26.45
C GLY A 96 -27.48 22.81 -25.58
N GLY A 97 -28.20 22.41 -24.52
CA GLY A 97 -28.98 23.31 -23.66
C GLY A 97 -28.25 23.78 -22.40
N PRO A 98 -28.91 24.58 -21.54
CA PRO A 98 -28.35 25.05 -20.27
C PRO A 98 -28.43 24.01 -19.14
N GLY A 99 -29.04 22.85 -19.38
CA GLY A 99 -29.21 21.79 -18.37
C GLY A 99 -27.88 21.12 -18.02
N THR A 100 -27.74 20.71 -16.77
CA THR A 100 -26.57 19.99 -16.28
C THR A 100 -26.96 18.76 -15.47
N ARG A 101 -26.19 17.67 -15.62
CA ARG A 101 -26.40 16.42 -14.90
C ARG A 101 -25.25 16.20 -13.90
N PRO A 102 -25.53 15.91 -12.63
CA PRO A 102 -24.49 15.56 -11.69
C PRO A 102 -23.86 14.21 -12.02
N VAL A 103 -22.55 14.10 -11.81
CA VAL A 103 -21.77 12.90 -12.10
C VAL A 103 -20.81 12.59 -10.96
N VAL A 104 -20.65 11.30 -10.70
CA VAL A 104 -19.52 10.75 -9.94
C VAL A 104 -18.62 10.05 -10.93
N VAL A 105 -17.33 10.32 -10.89
CA VAL A 105 -16.33 9.59 -11.66
C VAL A 105 -15.30 9.01 -10.71
N VAL A 106 -14.90 7.78 -10.97
CA VAL A 106 -13.79 7.15 -10.29
C VAL A 106 -12.78 6.76 -11.35
N ALA A 107 -11.52 7.08 -11.13
CA ALA A 107 -10.42 6.66 -12.00
C ALA A 107 -9.28 6.10 -11.17
N ASN A 108 -8.41 5.32 -11.79
CA ASN A 108 -7.20 4.86 -11.12
C ASN A 108 -6.29 6.04 -10.82
N ARG A 109 -5.90 6.17 -9.56
CA ARG A 109 -4.84 7.08 -9.14
C ARG A 109 -3.54 6.31 -9.26
N PRO A 110 -2.59 6.77 -10.10
CA PRO A 110 -1.23 6.28 -10.02
C PRO A 110 -0.79 6.48 -8.57
N ASP A 111 -0.38 5.40 -7.91
CA ASP A 111 0.12 5.49 -6.55
C ASP A 111 1.20 6.58 -6.53
N PRO A 112 1.04 7.65 -5.73
CA PRO A 112 2.01 8.72 -5.67
C PRO A 112 3.43 8.23 -5.32
N ALA A 113 3.55 7.08 -4.64
CA ALA A 113 4.82 6.43 -4.35
C ALA A 113 5.45 5.69 -5.53
N TRP A 114 4.64 5.20 -6.48
CA TRP A 114 5.13 4.50 -7.67
C TRP A 114 5.34 5.43 -8.87
N ALA A 115 4.61 6.54 -8.91
CA ALA A 115 4.63 7.49 -10.02
C ALA A 115 5.95 8.29 -10.04
N GLY A 116 7.03 7.70 -10.57
CA GLY A 116 8.30 8.38 -10.82
C GLY A 116 9.55 7.54 -10.60
N LEU A 117 9.44 6.32 -10.06
CA LEU A 117 10.60 5.45 -9.91
C LEU A 117 10.88 4.64 -11.18
N PRO A 118 12.14 4.54 -11.64
CA PRO A 118 12.53 3.63 -12.70
C PRO A 118 12.11 2.18 -12.42
N ALA A 119 11.80 1.42 -13.47
CA ALA A 119 11.54 -0.02 -13.34
C ALA A 119 12.74 -0.80 -12.73
N THR A 120 13.94 -0.24 -12.84
CA THR A 120 15.20 -0.81 -12.34
C THR A 120 15.49 -0.48 -10.88
N SER A 121 14.67 0.33 -10.20
CA SER A 121 14.88 0.63 -8.77
C SER A 121 14.76 -0.63 -7.92
N SER A 122 15.68 -0.76 -6.97
CA SER A 122 15.64 -1.81 -5.94
C SER A 122 14.38 -1.71 -5.08
N TRP A 123 14.01 -2.79 -4.39
CA TRP A 123 12.87 -2.76 -3.50
C TRP A 123 13.09 -1.83 -2.29
N VAL A 124 14.33 -1.69 -1.81
CA VAL A 124 14.69 -0.73 -0.74
C VAL A 124 14.47 0.71 -1.18
N GLU A 125 14.93 1.10 -2.38
CA GLU A 125 14.68 2.44 -2.92
C GLU A 125 13.18 2.74 -3.05
N ARG A 126 12.40 1.72 -3.44
CA ARG A 126 10.93 1.82 -3.51
C ARG A 126 10.33 2.03 -2.14
N LEU A 127 10.74 1.26 -1.13
CA LEU A 127 10.28 1.44 0.25
C LEU A 127 10.61 2.84 0.78
N CYS A 128 11.82 3.36 0.54
CA CYS A 128 12.18 4.73 0.95
C CYS A 128 11.30 5.79 0.27
N ALA A 129 11.00 5.61 -1.02
CA ALA A 129 10.11 6.53 -1.73
C ALA A 129 8.67 6.46 -1.23
N ILE A 130 8.16 5.26 -0.94
CA ILE A 130 6.80 4.99 -0.43
C ILE A 130 6.60 5.63 0.95
N THR A 131 7.55 5.42 1.85
CA THR A 131 7.47 5.87 3.24
C THR A 131 7.94 7.30 3.44
N GLY A 132 8.57 7.91 2.43
CA GLY A 132 9.29 9.18 2.57
C GLY A 132 10.53 9.08 3.48
N TRP A 133 10.94 7.86 3.86
CA TRP A 133 12.04 7.62 4.77
C TRP A 133 13.36 8.12 4.19
N LYS A 134 14.10 8.87 5.01
CA LYS A 134 15.45 9.29 4.71
C LYS A 134 16.38 8.48 5.60
N PRO A 135 17.24 7.62 5.03
CA PRO A 135 18.14 6.79 5.81
C PRO A 135 18.95 7.66 6.78
N GLY A 136 18.87 7.35 8.07
CA GLY A 136 19.77 7.89 9.08
C GLY A 136 21.07 7.08 9.14
N GLU A 137 21.91 7.35 10.14
CA GLU A 137 22.93 6.38 10.57
C GLU A 137 22.19 5.26 11.32
N GLY A 138 21.67 4.28 10.57
CA GLY A 138 21.02 3.10 11.14
C GLY A 138 21.98 2.27 12.00
N PRO A 139 21.45 1.33 12.81
CA PRO A 139 22.30 0.42 13.58
C PRO A 139 23.21 -0.39 12.65
N VAL A 140 24.51 -0.40 12.94
CA VAL A 140 25.46 -1.22 12.20
C VAL A 140 25.29 -2.67 12.64
N VAL A 141 24.46 -3.43 11.93
CA VAL A 141 24.25 -4.85 12.21
C VAL A 141 25.48 -5.65 11.77
N ASP A 142 26.03 -6.46 12.67
CA ASP A 142 27.05 -7.46 12.32
C ASP A 142 26.34 -8.68 11.69
N TRP A 143 26.18 -8.63 10.37
CA TRP A 143 25.55 -9.69 9.60
C TRP A 143 26.30 -11.03 9.69
N GLN A 144 27.64 -11.01 9.78
CA GLN A 144 28.42 -12.23 9.88
C GLN A 144 28.19 -12.93 11.22
N ALA A 145 28.18 -12.17 12.32
CA ALA A 145 27.85 -12.70 13.64
C ALA A 145 26.40 -13.20 13.70
N THR A 146 25.47 -12.47 13.10
CA THR A 146 24.05 -12.83 13.03
C THR A 146 23.84 -14.16 12.29
N GLU A 147 24.38 -14.31 11.08
CA GLU A 147 24.25 -15.53 10.28
C GLU A 147 24.94 -16.72 10.95
N THR A 148 26.06 -16.48 11.65
CA THR A 148 26.74 -17.50 12.45
C THR A 148 25.86 -17.97 13.63
N ALA A 149 25.19 -17.03 14.32
CA ALA A 149 24.32 -17.34 15.45
C ALA A 149 23.03 -18.06 15.06
N LEU A 150 22.51 -17.79 13.85
CA LEU A 150 21.36 -18.50 13.26
C LEU A 150 21.77 -19.84 12.65
N GLY A 151 23.02 -19.98 12.21
CA GLY A 151 23.48 -21.13 11.44
C GLY A 151 22.99 -21.15 9.99
N ALA A 152 22.53 -20.01 9.47
CA ALA A 152 22.07 -19.83 8.09
C ALA A 152 22.35 -18.41 7.60
N THR A 153 22.61 -18.29 6.30
CA THR A 153 22.64 -16.99 5.62
C THR A 153 21.22 -16.45 5.44
N LEU A 154 21.07 -15.13 5.57
CA LEU A 154 19.77 -14.45 5.42
C LEU A 154 19.59 -13.90 4.00
N PRO A 155 18.33 -13.70 3.54
CA PRO A 155 18.05 -13.06 2.27
C PRO A 155 18.78 -11.72 2.15
N LYS A 156 19.46 -11.48 1.02
CA LYS A 156 20.26 -10.26 0.81
C LYS A 156 19.41 -9.00 1.00
N GLU A 157 18.20 -9.01 0.43
CA GLU A 157 17.30 -7.87 0.48
C GLU A 157 16.81 -7.52 1.88
N TYR A 158 16.61 -8.51 2.76
CA TYR A 158 16.27 -8.25 4.16
C TYR A 158 17.39 -7.46 4.85
N LYS A 159 18.65 -7.81 4.60
CA LYS A 159 19.80 -7.10 5.16
C LYS A 159 19.84 -5.66 4.67
N GLU A 160 19.61 -5.43 3.38
CA GLU A 160 19.55 -4.07 2.81
C GLU A 160 18.39 -3.24 3.38
N ILE A 161 17.22 -3.87 3.62
CA ILE A 161 16.08 -3.20 4.28
C ILE A 161 16.46 -2.81 5.72
N VAL A 162 16.99 -3.74 6.51
CA VAL A 162 17.37 -3.47 7.90
C VAL A 162 18.50 -2.44 8.00
N ASP A 163 19.49 -2.49 7.11
CA ASP A 163 20.58 -1.49 7.07
C ASP A 163 20.07 -0.06 6.81
N VAL A 164 18.92 0.10 6.16
CA VAL A 164 18.33 1.40 5.81
C VAL A 164 17.25 1.87 6.81
N PHE A 165 16.41 0.94 7.26
CA PHE A 165 15.25 1.24 8.10
C PHE A 165 15.53 1.02 9.59
N GLY A 166 16.42 0.09 9.95
CA GLY A 166 16.70 -0.26 11.34
C GLY A 166 15.49 -0.86 12.05
N SER A 167 15.46 -0.72 13.36
CA SER A 167 14.34 -1.16 14.19
C SER A 167 13.16 -0.21 14.07
N GLY A 168 11.97 -0.77 13.80
CA GLY A 168 10.77 0.01 13.61
C GLY A 168 9.65 -0.72 12.89
N SER A 169 8.65 0.05 12.49
CA SER A 169 7.41 -0.44 11.90
C SER A 169 7.04 0.28 10.60
N PHE A 170 6.64 -0.47 9.59
CA PHE A 170 5.95 0.09 8.42
C PHE A 170 4.47 0.28 8.75
N ASP A 171 3.99 1.52 8.65
CA ASP A 171 2.60 1.94 8.91
C ASP A 171 2.05 1.58 10.31
N GLY A 172 2.92 1.27 11.28
CA GLY A 172 2.49 0.70 12.56
C GLY A 172 1.88 -0.70 12.42
N TYR A 173 2.11 -1.36 11.28
CA TYR A 173 1.47 -2.60 10.90
C TYR A 173 2.45 -3.76 10.72
N VAL A 174 3.62 -3.51 10.14
CA VAL A 174 4.69 -4.53 10.05
C VAL A 174 5.89 -4.07 10.84
N ASP A 175 6.03 -4.67 12.01
CA ASP A 175 7.18 -4.48 12.88
C ASP A 175 8.30 -5.42 12.41
N LEU A 176 9.47 -4.85 12.12
CA LEU A 176 10.62 -5.65 11.71
C LEU A 176 11.28 -6.28 12.93
N LEU A 177 11.51 -7.61 12.86
CA LEU A 177 12.45 -8.24 13.77
C LEU A 177 13.86 -7.95 13.26
N VAL A 178 14.66 -7.28 14.08
CA VAL A 178 16.03 -6.86 13.76
C VAL A 178 17.00 -7.65 14.64
N PRO A 179 18.15 -8.14 14.13
CA PRO A 179 19.05 -8.96 14.94
C PRO A 179 19.63 -8.19 16.13
N ASN A 180 19.54 -8.77 17.32
CA ASN A 180 19.95 -8.19 18.60
C ASN A 180 19.19 -6.91 19.00
N ASP A 181 18.03 -6.64 18.37
CA ASP A 181 17.11 -5.62 18.87
C ASP A 181 16.65 -5.97 20.29
N ARG A 182 16.35 -4.95 21.11
CA ARG A 182 16.00 -5.18 22.52
C ARG A 182 14.68 -5.95 22.68
N ASP A 183 13.70 -5.63 21.83
CA ASP A 183 12.33 -6.08 22.00
C ASP A 183 11.92 -7.08 20.90
N LEU A 184 12.33 -6.81 19.64
CA LEU A 184 12.05 -7.67 18.48
C LEU A 184 13.32 -8.32 17.90
N ASP A 185 14.07 -9.06 18.73
CA ASP A 185 15.27 -9.77 18.27
C ASP A 185 14.95 -10.98 17.39
N LEU A 186 15.33 -10.90 16.10
CA LEU A 186 15.22 -12.00 15.15
C LEU A 186 15.89 -13.30 15.66
N ILE A 187 17.06 -13.21 16.30
CA ILE A 187 17.82 -14.38 16.76
C ILE A 187 17.10 -15.03 17.94
N ALA A 188 16.73 -14.27 18.97
CA ALA A 188 16.02 -14.81 20.14
C ALA A 188 14.68 -15.44 19.74
N TRP A 189 13.91 -14.76 18.88
CA TRP A 189 12.61 -15.26 18.42
C TRP A 189 12.73 -16.57 17.64
N SER A 190 13.77 -16.72 16.80
CA SER A 190 14.02 -17.98 16.09
C SER A 190 14.16 -19.19 17.02
N ARG A 191 14.63 -18.99 18.26
CA ARG A 191 14.90 -20.05 19.23
C ARG A 191 13.66 -20.45 20.05
N THR A 192 12.66 -19.58 20.14
CA THR A 192 11.46 -19.80 20.97
C THR A 192 10.23 -20.16 20.14
N ALA A 193 10.31 -20.08 18.81
CA ALA A 193 9.17 -20.27 17.92
C ALA A 193 8.78 -21.74 17.63
N ALA A 194 9.44 -22.73 18.24
CA ALA A 194 9.27 -24.16 17.93
C ALA A 194 7.79 -24.64 18.00
N ASP A 195 7.05 -24.23 19.02
CA ASP A 195 5.64 -24.62 19.22
C ASP A 195 4.64 -23.62 18.61
N ARG A 196 5.11 -22.46 18.12
CA ARG A 196 4.26 -21.37 17.59
C ARG A 196 3.69 -21.71 16.21
N PHE A 197 4.45 -22.46 15.40
CA PHE A 197 4.16 -22.68 13.98
C PHE A 197 3.54 -24.04 13.67
N ALA A 198 3.34 -24.88 14.67
CA ALA A 198 2.72 -26.19 14.49
C ALA A 198 1.39 -26.08 13.70
N PRO A 199 1.14 -26.98 12.72
CA PRO A 199 1.90 -28.18 12.41
C PRO A 199 3.13 -27.97 11.50
N ARG A 200 3.41 -26.74 11.05
CA ARG A 200 4.61 -26.48 10.22
C ARG A 200 5.88 -26.53 11.08
N PRO A 201 7.01 -27.01 10.52
CA PRO A 201 8.27 -27.01 11.23
C PRO A 201 8.76 -25.58 11.47
N SER A 202 9.46 -25.36 12.58
CA SER A 202 10.19 -24.11 12.85
C SER A 202 11.64 -24.25 12.42
N PHE A 203 12.26 -23.16 11.97
CA PHE A 203 13.70 -23.10 11.75
C PHE A 203 14.45 -23.50 13.04
N PRO A 204 15.53 -24.31 12.98
CA PRO A 204 16.30 -24.70 11.79
C PRO A 204 15.92 -26.04 11.15
N ALA A 205 14.75 -26.61 11.44
CA ALA A 205 14.32 -27.83 10.77
C ALA A 205 14.16 -27.59 9.24
N PRO A 206 14.33 -28.63 8.38
CA PRO A 206 14.13 -28.48 6.94
C PRO A 206 12.76 -27.91 6.59
N HIS A 207 12.72 -26.94 5.69
CA HIS A 207 11.51 -26.16 5.36
C HIS A 207 10.88 -25.43 6.55
N GLY A 208 11.67 -25.22 7.61
CA GLY A 208 11.25 -24.56 8.83
C GLY A 208 10.94 -23.09 8.61
N LEU A 209 9.98 -22.58 9.35
CA LEU A 209 9.63 -21.16 9.32
C LEU A 209 10.59 -20.34 10.18
N LEU A 210 11.10 -19.25 9.62
CA LEU A 210 11.89 -18.24 10.32
C LEU A 210 11.11 -16.93 10.31
N GLN A 211 10.65 -16.49 11.48
CA GLN A 211 9.91 -15.24 11.62
C GLN A 211 10.83 -14.04 11.46
N TRP A 212 10.36 -13.06 10.69
CA TRP A 212 11.10 -11.83 10.37
C TRP A 212 10.29 -10.56 10.66
N GLY A 213 8.99 -10.72 10.88
CA GLY A 213 8.10 -9.61 11.23
C GLY A 213 6.99 -10.06 12.16
N SER A 214 6.44 -9.08 12.85
CA SER A 214 5.21 -9.21 13.63
C SER A 214 4.30 -8.01 13.37
N SER A 215 3.09 -8.04 13.91
CA SER A 215 2.26 -6.85 14.06
C SER A 215 1.66 -6.80 15.44
N GLU A 216 1.16 -5.62 15.84
CA GLU A 216 0.34 -5.45 17.05
C GLU A 216 -0.92 -6.33 17.05
N GLN A 217 -1.38 -6.77 15.87
CA GLN A 217 -2.53 -7.66 15.69
C GLN A 217 -2.16 -9.15 15.77
N GLU A 218 -0.96 -9.47 16.27
CA GLU A 218 -0.40 -10.81 16.38
C GLU A 218 -0.22 -11.55 15.03
N ILE A 219 -0.12 -10.79 13.93
CA ILE A 219 0.13 -11.36 12.60
C ILE A 219 1.57 -11.88 12.56
N ASP A 220 1.73 -13.11 12.07
CA ASP A 220 3.03 -13.73 11.88
C ASP A 220 3.52 -13.52 10.44
N PHE A 221 4.71 -12.93 10.30
CA PHE A 221 5.42 -12.82 9.03
C PHE A 221 6.70 -13.66 9.07
N ALA A 222 6.77 -14.68 8.22
CA ALA A 222 7.87 -15.64 8.23
C ALA A 222 8.39 -15.96 6.83
N TRP A 223 9.62 -16.42 6.73
CA TRP A 223 10.13 -17.10 5.54
C TRP A 223 9.95 -18.59 5.69
N GLN A 224 9.62 -19.28 4.60
CA GLN A 224 9.82 -20.73 4.55
C GLN A 224 11.23 -21.03 4.06
N THR A 225 12.10 -21.48 4.96
CA THR A 225 13.51 -21.74 4.64
C THR A 225 13.68 -22.97 3.73
N GLY A 226 14.91 -23.20 3.25
CA GLY A 226 15.31 -24.46 2.61
C GLY A 226 15.53 -24.39 1.09
N ALA A 227 15.28 -23.26 0.43
CA ALA A 227 15.87 -23.03 -0.89
C ALA A 227 17.38 -22.80 -0.76
N ALA A 228 18.14 -23.12 -1.83
CA ALA A 228 19.60 -23.04 -1.82
C ALA A 228 20.12 -21.59 -1.73
N ASP A 229 19.46 -20.67 -2.45
CA ASP A 229 19.65 -19.23 -2.26
C ASP A 229 18.60 -18.73 -1.25
N PRO A 230 19.00 -18.12 -0.13
CA PRO A 230 18.06 -17.49 0.80
C PRO A 230 17.18 -16.42 0.16
N SER A 231 17.62 -15.79 -0.94
CA SER A 231 16.84 -14.80 -1.69
C SER A 231 15.61 -15.41 -2.35
N ASP A 232 15.60 -16.72 -2.55
CA ASP A 232 14.46 -17.48 -3.08
C ASP A 232 13.53 -17.99 -1.97
N TRP A 233 13.76 -17.64 -0.70
CA TRP A 233 12.84 -18.01 0.38
C TRP A 233 11.53 -17.22 0.25
N PRO A 234 10.40 -17.91 0.08
CA PRO A 234 9.09 -17.29 -0.05
C PRO A 234 8.65 -16.67 1.28
N VAL A 235 7.84 -15.63 1.18
CA VAL A 235 7.15 -15.02 2.33
C VAL A 235 5.89 -15.81 2.65
N LEU A 236 5.69 -16.10 3.93
CA LEU A 236 4.50 -16.70 4.48
C LEU A 236 3.91 -15.75 5.53
N VAL A 237 2.59 -15.61 5.49
CA VAL A 237 1.86 -14.75 6.43
C VAL A 237 0.73 -15.54 7.06
N ARG A 238 0.48 -15.30 8.34
CA ARG A 238 -0.65 -15.87 9.05
C ARG A 238 -1.29 -14.78 9.91
N ALA A 239 -2.55 -14.45 9.61
CA ALA A 239 -3.28 -13.35 10.25
C ALA A 239 -3.63 -13.67 11.71
N ASP A 240 -4.14 -14.87 11.98
CA ASP A 240 -4.38 -15.39 13.32
C ASP A 240 -3.67 -16.74 13.52
N ARG A 241 -3.25 -17.07 14.76
CA ARG A 241 -2.64 -18.36 15.09
C ARG A 241 -3.43 -19.59 14.61
N TYR A 242 -4.76 -19.47 14.49
CA TYR A 242 -5.64 -20.53 14.01
C TYR A 242 -5.87 -20.53 12.49
N ASP A 243 -5.41 -19.50 11.79
CA ASP A 243 -5.54 -19.39 10.34
C ASP A 243 -4.50 -20.24 9.58
N GLU A 244 -4.83 -20.50 8.32
CA GLU A 244 -3.88 -21.08 7.39
C GLU A 244 -2.82 -20.05 6.99
N TRP A 245 -1.60 -20.52 6.86
CA TRP A 245 -0.51 -19.71 6.32
C TRP A 245 -0.70 -19.47 4.82
N GLN A 246 -0.86 -18.20 4.45
CA GLN A 246 -0.83 -17.75 3.07
C GLN A 246 0.62 -17.64 2.58
N ARG A 247 0.87 -18.10 1.35
CA ARG A 247 2.20 -18.11 0.74
C ARG A 247 2.27 -17.08 -0.38
N PHE A 248 3.38 -16.34 -0.40
CA PHE A 248 3.72 -15.36 -1.41
C PHE A 248 5.10 -15.71 -2.00
N ASP A 249 5.11 -16.08 -3.28
CA ASP A 249 6.33 -16.43 -4.02
C ASP A 249 7.04 -15.16 -4.53
N CYS A 250 7.51 -14.35 -3.59
CA CYS A 250 8.27 -13.12 -3.86
C CYS A 250 9.28 -12.85 -2.74
N SER A 251 10.22 -11.94 -2.99
CA SER A 251 11.17 -11.49 -1.97
C SER A 251 10.50 -10.64 -0.89
N LEU A 252 11.17 -10.43 0.24
CA LEU A 252 10.64 -9.59 1.31
C LEU A 252 10.34 -8.16 0.84
N GLY A 253 11.25 -7.55 0.07
CA GLY A 253 11.07 -6.18 -0.38
C GLY A 253 9.91 -6.04 -1.35
N GLU A 254 9.74 -6.98 -2.28
CA GLU A 254 8.55 -7.03 -3.14
C GLU A 254 7.29 -7.18 -2.30
N PHE A 255 7.29 -8.12 -1.34
CA PHE A 255 6.16 -8.36 -0.45
C PHE A 255 5.76 -7.08 0.30
N LEU A 256 6.71 -6.38 0.94
CA LEU A 256 6.43 -5.14 1.66
C LEU A 256 5.91 -4.05 0.73
N VAL A 257 6.53 -3.86 -0.44
CA VAL A 257 6.05 -2.86 -1.40
C VAL A 257 4.63 -3.15 -1.85
N ARG A 258 4.30 -4.40 -2.16
CA ARG A 258 2.94 -4.80 -2.55
C ARG A 258 1.97 -4.70 -1.38
N LEU A 259 2.38 -5.08 -0.17
CA LEU A 259 1.58 -4.93 1.04
C LEU A 259 1.19 -3.45 1.29
N LEU A 260 2.13 -2.54 1.06
CA LEU A 260 1.90 -1.10 1.21
C LEU A 260 1.09 -0.53 0.04
N THR A 261 1.22 -1.01 -1.20
CA THR A 261 0.71 -0.27 -2.38
C THR A 261 -0.35 -1.00 -3.20
N ASP A 262 -0.42 -2.33 -3.11
CA ASP A 262 -1.30 -3.17 -3.92
C ASP A 262 -2.57 -3.50 -3.13
N THR A 263 -3.65 -2.76 -3.41
CA THR A 263 -4.98 -2.96 -2.82
C THR A 263 -5.59 -4.32 -3.17
N SER A 264 -5.04 -5.04 -4.15
CA SER A 264 -5.50 -6.37 -4.57
C SER A 264 -4.64 -7.52 -4.04
N PHE A 265 -3.63 -7.22 -3.21
CA PHE A 265 -2.63 -8.21 -2.76
C PHE A 265 -3.21 -9.32 -1.86
N GLY A 266 -4.47 -9.18 -1.44
CA GLY A 266 -5.19 -10.22 -0.69
C GLY A 266 -4.85 -10.26 0.79
N PHE A 267 -4.31 -9.16 1.34
CA PHE A 267 -4.00 -8.98 2.76
C PHE A 267 -4.27 -7.52 3.16
N GLU A 268 -5.25 -7.25 4.03
CA GLU A 268 -5.62 -5.91 4.53
C GLU A 268 -4.80 -5.55 5.79
N PRO A 269 -4.43 -4.27 6.12
CA PRO A 269 -5.00 -3.00 5.65
C PRO A 269 -3.99 -1.88 5.27
N SER A 270 -2.67 -2.11 5.22
CA SER A 270 -1.70 -1.00 5.06
C SER A 270 -1.90 -0.20 3.77
N SER A 271 -2.24 -0.86 2.66
CA SER A 271 -2.56 -0.21 1.37
C SER A 271 -3.78 0.70 1.37
N LEU A 272 -4.52 0.74 2.47
CA LEU A 272 -5.70 1.59 2.63
C LEU A 272 -5.37 2.97 3.20
N LEU A 273 -4.11 3.23 3.60
CA LEU A 273 -3.64 4.50 4.11
C LEU A 273 -3.46 5.54 2.99
N GLU A 274 -3.67 6.82 3.33
CA GLU A 274 -3.48 7.93 2.39
C GLU A 274 -1.99 8.19 2.10
N SER A 275 -1.14 7.91 3.08
CA SER A 275 0.32 8.02 3.01
C SER A 275 0.95 6.93 3.86
N HIS A 276 2.01 6.32 3.36
CA HIS A 276 2.79 5.32 4.09
C HIS A 276 3.94 5.99 4.82
N PHE A 277 4.36 5.39 5.93
CA PHE A 277 5.48 5.87 6.73
C PHE A 277 6.22 4.71 7.38
N PHE A 278 7.43 5.00 7.84
CA PHE A 278 8.17 4.12 8.71
C PHE A 278 8.37 4.83 10.06
N ASP A 279 8.02 4.16 11.15
CA ASP A 279 8.23 4.65 12.51
C ASP A 279 9.43 3.92 13.12
N SER A 280 10.52 4.64 13.36
CA SER A 280 11.73 4.06 13.94
C SER A 280 11.71 4.13 15.46
N TRP A 281 12.17 3.06 16.09
CA TRP A 281 12.25 2.95 17.55
C TRP A 281 13.64 3.22 18.10
N ASP A 282 14.62 3.40 17.22
CA ASP A 282 15.97 3.85 17.55
C ASP A 282 15.91 5.36 17.87
N ARG A 283 15.61 5.71 19.12
CA ARG A 283 15.63 7.09 19.65
C ARG A 283 16.97 7.45 20.29
#